data_AF-A0A0R2AG30-F1
#
_entry.id   AF-A0A0R2AG30-F1
#
_cell.length_a   1.000
_cell.length_b   1.000
_cell.length_c   1.000
_cell.angle_alpha   90.00
_cell.angle_beta   90.00
_cell.angle_gamma   90.00
#
_symmetry.space_group_name_H-M   'P 1'
#
loop_
_entity.id
_entity.type
_entity.pdbx_description
1 polymer ?
#
loop_
_entity_poly.entity_id
_entity_poly.type
_entity_poly.pdbx_seq_one_letter_code
_entity_poly.pdbx_strand_id
1 'polypeptide(L)'
;MHFESRSHYSSNLGGEMEFNVYGHGGKIFLVFPSSGGSPNEYADFGMVSACQTFIDQGLVTFYTPNSFDNESWLAKDKSPHEMAAAHDAYDRYIVEELVPLIKYERNYYGALGVTGCSMGGLSCR
;
A
#
# COMPACT_ATOMS: atom_id res chain seq x y z
N MET A 1 1.26 16.89 -11.34
CA MET A 1 1.31 15.64 -10.56
C MET A 1 2.03 15.87 -9.24
N HIS A 2 1.33 15.70 -8.12
CA HIS A 2 1.96 15.64 -6.80
C HIS A 2 2.37 14.19 -6.52
N PHE A 3 3.66 13.92 -6.45
CA PHE A 3 4.23 12.61 -6.19
C PHE A 3 5.27 12.70 -5.07
N GLU A 4 5.20 11.74 -4.14
CA GLU A 4 6.16 11.61 -3.06
C GLU A 4 6.48 10.12 -2.83
N SER A 5 7.76 9.81 -2.63
CA SER A 5 8.21 8.49 -2.17
C SER A 5 8.63 8.61 -0.72
N ARG A 6 8.12 7.72 0.14
CA ARG A 6 8.29 7.77 1.58
C ARG A 6 8.55 6.37 2.14
N SER A 7 9.07 6.32 3.36
CA SER A 7 9.19 5.08 4.13
C SER A 7 8.57 5.25 5.52
N HIS A 8 8.16 4.15 6.11
CA HIS A 8 7.67 4.09 7.48
C HIS A 8 8.22 2.85 8.18
N TYR A 9 8.91 3.05 9.30
CA TYR A 9 9.35 1.95 10.15
C TYR A 9 8.17 1.20 10.74
N SER A 10 8.04 -0.09 10.42
CA SER A 10 7.02 -0.95 11.00
C SER A 10 7.53 -1.70 12.20
N SER A 11 6.81 -1.58 13.33
CA SER A 11 7.12 -2.35 14.53
C SER A 11 6.59 -3.78 14.41
N ASN A 12 5.47 -3.99 13.71
CA ASN A 12 4.94 -5.31 13.38
C ASN A 12 5.88 -6.13 12.47
N LEU A 13 6.59 -5.48 11.54
CA LEU A 13 7.51 -6.14 10.61
C LEU A 13 8.99 -6.04 11.02
N GLY A 14 9.33 -5.14 11.94
CA GLY A 14 10.70 -4.91 12.40
C GLY A 14 11.61 -4.24 11.36
N GLY A 15 11.04 -3.51 10.39
CA GLY A 15 11.79 -2.94 9.27
C GLY A 15 11.09 -1.75 8.60
N GLU A 16 11.81 -1.07 7.71
CA GLU A 16 11.28 0.04 6.91
C GLU A 16 10.39 -0.47 5.78
N MET A 17 9.20 0.11 5.67
CA MET A 17 8.27 -0.14 4.58
C MET A 17 8.15 1.09 3.69
N GLU A 18 8.57 0.94 2.43
CA GLU A 18 8.46 1.98 1.42
C GLU A 18 7.05 2.06 0.84
N PHE A 19 6.58 3.27 0.56
CA PHE A 19 5.32 3.51 -0.12
C PHE A 19 5.38 4.81 -0.92
N ASN A 20 4.63 4.85 -2.02
CA ASN A 20 4.48 6.08 -2.79
C ASN A 20 3.12 6.73 -2.51
N VAL A 21 3.08 8.05 -2.69
CA VAL A 21 1.89 8.88 -2.57
C VAL A 21 1.70 9.67 -3.87
N TYR A 22 0.54 9.50 -4.50
CA TYR A 22 0.15 10.23 -5.71
C TYR A 22 -1.09 11.07 -5.40
N GLY A 23 -0.95 12.40 -5.38
CA GLY A 23 -2.02 13.34 -5.08
C GLY A 23 -1.83 14.09 -3.77
N HIS A 24 -2.72 15.05 -3.55
CA HIS A 24 -2.59 16.01 -2.45
C HIS A 24 -3.94 16.33 -1.77
N GLY A 25 -5.02 15.61 -2.12
CA GLY A 25 -6.35 15.89 -1.60
C GLY A 25 -7.41 14.87 -2.02
N GLY A 26 -8.62 15.10 -1.53
CA GLY A 26 -9.81 14.35 -1.93
C GLY A 26 -9.89 12.96 -1.30
N LYS A 27 -10.48 12.01 -2.03
CA LYS A 27 -10.69 10.64 -1.53
C LYS A 27 -9.38 9.87 -1.53
N ILE A 28 -9.13 9.13 -0.45
CA ILE A 28 -7.90 8.36 -0.27
C ILE A 28 -8.14 6.92 -0.70
N PHE A 29 -7.24 6.41 -1.53
CA PHE A 29 -7.21 5.02 -1.98
C PHE A 29 -5.89 4.37 -1.57
N LEU A 30 -5.97 3.26 -0.84
CA LEU A 30 -4.84 2.36 -0.61
C LEU A 30 -4.81 1.33 -1.73
N VAL A 31 -3.69 1.25 -2.44
CA VAL A 31 -3.53 0.44 -3.64
C VAL A 31 -2.43 -0.59 -3.41
N PHE A 32 -2.82 -1.85 -3.26
CA PHE A 32 -1.85 -2.92 -3.11
C PHE A 32 -1.24 -3.32 -4.45
N PRO A 33 0.09 -3.45 -4.54
CA PRO A 33 0.75 -3.98 -5.71
C PRO A 33 0.34 -5.45 -5.94
N SER A 34 0.54 -5.94 -7.17
CA SER A 34 0.39 -7.36 -7.47
C SER A 34 1.54 -8.18 -6.86
N SER A 35 1.41 -9.52 -6.89
CA SER A 35 2.32 -10.45 -6.21
C SER A 35 3.80 -10.20 -6.53
N GLY A 36 4.61 -9.82 -5.53
CA GLY A 36 6.04 -9.50 -5.70
C GLY A 36 6.31 -8.16 -6.41
N GLY A 37 5.29 -7.32 -6.54
CA GLY A 37 5.33 -6.03 -7.19
C GLY A 37 5.96 -4.93 -6.34
N SER A 38 6.47 -3.90 -7.01
CA SER A 38 7.05 -2.72 -6.37
C SER A 38 6.00 -1.61 -6.14
N PRO A 39 6.27 -0.61 -5.28
CA PRO A 39 5.39 0.55 -5.10
C PRO A 39 5.09 1.33 -6.39
N ASN A 40 5.94 1.16 -7.42
CA ASN A 40 5.82 1.82 -8.72
C ASN A 40 4.86 1.10 -9.66
N GLU A 41 4.47 -0.14 -9.35
CA GLU A 41 3.75 -1.00 -10.28
C GLU A 41 2.41 -0.40 -10.74
N TYR A 42 1.73 0.32 -9.84
CA TYR A 42 0.50 1.05 -10.19
C TYR A 42 0.75 2.18 -11.20
N ALA A 43 1.90 2.84 -11.14
CA ALA A 43 2.32 3.81 -12.14
C ALA A 43 2.77 3.12 -13.44
N ASP A 44 3.49 2.00 -13.34
CA ASP A 44 4.01 1.24 -14.47
C ASP A 44 2.89 0.65 -15.34
N PHE A 45 1.77 0.23 -14.72
CA PHE A 45 0.56 -0.19 -15.43
C PHE A 45 -0.25 0.98 -16.02
N GLY A 46 0.22 2.22 -15.87
CA GLY A 46 -0.42 3.41 -16.44
C GLY A 46 -1.66 3.88 -15.69
N MET A 47 -1.97 3.32 -14.52
CA MET A 47 -3.16 3.70 -13.75
C MET A 47 -3.04 5.11 -13.16
N VAL A 48 -1.84 5.48 -12.71
CA VAL A 48 -1.55 6.88 -12.29
C VAL A 48 -1.81 7.84 -13.45
N SER A 49 -1.33 7.51 -14.65
CA SER A 49 -1.53 8.31 -15.87
C SER A 49 -3.00 8.39 -16.28
N ALA A 50 -3.76 7.29 -16.15
CA ALA A 50 -5.19 7.28 -16.45
C ALA A 50 -6.00 8.16 -15.48
N CYS A 51 -5.57 8.24 -14.22
CA CYS A 51 -6.21 9.06 -13.19
C CYS A 51 -5.59 10.47 -13.05
N GLN A 52 -4.67 10.86 -13.94
CA GLN A 52 -3.88 12.08 -13.84
C GLN A 52 -4.72 13.33 -13.56
N THR A 53 -5.80 13.52 -14.32
CA THR A 53 -6.69 14.68 -14.18
C THR A 53 -7.32 14.75 -12.80
N PHE A 54 -7.71 13.62 -12.21
CA PHE A 54 -8.30 13.57 -10.87
C PHE A 54 -7.26 13.83 -9.77
N ILE A 55 -6.04 13.32 -9.97
CA ILE A 55 -4.91 13.54 -9.07
C ILE A 55 -4.53 15.03 -9.05
N ASP A 56 -4.40 15.64 -10.23
CA ASP A 56 -4.02 17.05 -10.38
C ASP A 56 -5.10 18.03 -9.92
N GLN A 57 -6.37 17.63 -9.99
CA GLN A 57 -7.48 18.40 -9.42
C GLN A 57 -7.63 18.21 -7.90
N GLY A 58 -6.80 17.35 -7.28
CA GLY A 58 -6.88 17.06 -5.85
C GLY A 58 -8.16 16.33 -5.44
N LEU A 59 -8.78 15.58 -6.36
CA LEU A 59 -10.01 14.83 -6.11
C LEU A 59 -9.74 13.45 -5.51
N VAL A 60 -8.56 12.88 -5.79
CA VAL A 60 -8.13 11.58 -5.30
C VAL A 60 -6.66 11.61 -4.89
N THR A 61 -6.32 10.80 -3.90
CA THR A 61 -4.94 10.51 -3.50
C THR A 61 -4.74 9.01 -3.39
N PHE A 62 -3.70 8.49 -4.02
CA PHE A 62 -3.34 7.06 -4.00
C PHE A 62 -2.11 6.84 -3.12
N TYR A 63 -2.17 5.83 -2.27
CA TYR A 63 -1.05 5.30 -1.50
C TYR A 63 -0.72 3.91 -2.00
N THR A 64 0.53 3.67 -2.43
CA THR A 64 0.98 2.35 -2.91
C THR A 64 2.09 1.83 -2.00
N PRO A 65 1.78 1.03 -0.96
CA PRO A 65 2.80 0.38 -0.16
C PRO A 65 3.53 -0.70 -0.95
N ASN A 66 4.77 -1.00 -0.56
CA ASN A 66 5.50 -2.12 -1.11
C ASN A 66 4.82 -3.46 -0.75
N SER A 67 5.04 -4.48 -1.58
CA SER A 67 4.64 -5.85 -1.26
C SER A 67 5.55 -6.43 -0.19
N PHE A 68 5.02 -7.39 0.58
CA PHE A 68 5.78 -8.19 1.55
C PHE A 68 5.77 -9.67 1.16
N ASP A 69 5.66 -9.94 -0.14
CA ASP A 69 5.40 -11.27 -0.66
C ASP A 69 6.64 -12.16 -0.63
N ASN A 70 7.83 -11.59 -0.88
CA ASN A 70 9.09 -12.33 -0.85
C ASN A 70 9.42 -12.89 0.56
N GLU A 71 8.85 -12.27 1.58
CA GLU A 71 9.02 -12.61 2.98
C GLU A 71 7.83 -13.41 3.52
N SER A 72 6.75 -13.53 2.74
CA SER A 72 5.56 -14.33 3.05
C SER A 72 5.34 -15.42 2.00
N TRP A 73 4.36 -15.29 1.11
CA TRP A 73 3.90 -16.37 0.22
C TRP A 73 4.86 -16.73 -0.91
N LEU A 74 5.82 -15.87 -1.24
CA LEU A 74 6.89 -16.15 -2.21
C LEU A 74 8.21 -16.56 -1.55
N ALA A 75 8.25 -16.65 -0.21
CA ALA A 75 9.43 -17.07 0.54
C ALA A 75 9.72 -18.56 0.36
N LYS A 76 10.55 -18.92 -0.61
CA LYS A 76 10.85 -20.32 -1.00
C LYS A 76 11.55 -21.14 0.10
N ASP A 77 12.07 -20.47 1.11
CA ASP A 77 12.84 -21.01 2.23
C ASP A 77 12.03 -21.17 3.52
N LYS A 78 10.77 -20.70 3.56
CA LYS A 78 9.91 -20.74 4.75
C LYS A 78 8.90 -21.89 4.71
N SER A 79 8.55 -22.42 5.88
CA SER A 79 7.41 -23.33 6.00
C SER A 79 6.09 -22.59 5.79
N PRO A 80 5.00 -23.28 5.37
CA PRO A 80 3.69 -22.64 5.19
C PRO A 80 3.18 -21.88 6.42
N HIS A 81 3.54 -22.34 7.62
CA HIS A 81 3.18 -21.66 8.86
C HIS A 81 3.92 -20.32 9.02
N GLU A 82 5.22 -20.28 8.72
CA GLU A 82 6.03 -19.06 8.77
C GLU A 82 5.62 -18.05 7.68
N MET A 83 5.26 -18.55 6.49
CA MET A 83 4.70 -17.70 5.43
C MET A 83 3.40 -17.03 5.87
N ALA A 84 2.49 -17.79 6.48
CA ALA A 84 1.23 -17.26 6.99
C ALA A 84 1.44 -16.25 8.12
N ALA A 85 2.35 -16.54 9.06
CA ALA A 85 2.67 -15.61 10.15
C ALA A 85 3.28 -14.28 9.64
N ALA A 86 4.12 -14.35 8.60
CA ALA A 86 4.67 -13.16 7.95
C ALA A 86 3.58 -12.34 7.23
N HIS A 87 2.62 -13.01 6.59
CA HIS A 87 1.47 -12.35 5.97
C HIS A 87 0.57 -11.67 7.01
N ASP A 88 0.27 -12.35 8.13
CA ASP A 88 -0.49 -11.77 9.24
C ASP A 88 0.21 -10.53 9.83
N ALA A 89 1.54 -10.53 9.89
CA ALA A 89 2.31 -9.37 10.35
C ALA A 89 2.21 -8.19 9.36
N TYR A 90 2.18 -8.46 8.06
CA TYR A 90 1.95 -7.43 7.03
C TYR A 90 0.55 -6.84 7.12
N ASP A 91 -0.48 -7.68 7.29
CA ASP A 91 -1.85 -7.21 7.47
C ASP A 91 -1.98 -6.32 8.71
N ARG A 92 -1.30 -6.66 9.82
CA ARG A 92 -1.23 -5.79 11.01
C ARG A 92 -0.52 -4.48 10.72
N TYR A 93 0.61 -4.48 10.00
CA TYR A 93 1.26 -3.25 9.57
C TYR A 93 0.29 -2.32 8.83
N ILE A 94 -0.48 -2.85 7.88
CA ILE A 94 -1.42 -2.02 7.13
C ILE A 94 -2.51 -1.43 8.02
N VAL A 95 -3.17 -2.27 8.83
CA VAL A 95 -4.35 -1.87 9.59
C VAL A 95 -4.01 -1.05 10.83
N GLU A 96 -2.93 -1.41 11.52
CA GLU A 96 -2.56 -0.84 12.82
C GLU A 96 -1.54 0.30 12.71
N GLU A 97 -0.78 0.39 11.61
CA GLU A 97 0.29 1.39 11.46
C GLU A 97 0.07 2.30 10.24
N LEU A 98 -0.01 1.76 9.03
CA LEU A 98 -0.08 2.57 7.81
C LEU A 98 -1.41 3.33 7.66
N VAL A 99 -2.55 2.66 7.84
CA VAL A 99 -3.87 3.32 7.74
C VAL A 99 -4.03 4.43 8.79
N PRO A 100 -3.67 4.22 10.07
CA PRO A 100 -3.66 5.29 11.06
C PRO A 100 -2.74 6.45 10.71
N LEU A 101 -1.52 6.18 10.20
CA LEU A 101 -0.61 7.22 9.72
C LEU A 101 -1.27 8.08 8.64
N ILE A 102 -1.85 7.44 7.61
CA ILE A 102 -2.52 8.12 6.51
C ILE A 102 -3.67 9.00 7.01
N LYS A 103 -4.51 8.46 7.90
CA LYS A 103 -5.64 9.21 8.49
C LYS A 103 -5.17 10.41 9.30
N TYR A 104 -4.11 10.24 10.09
CA TYR A 104 -3.53 11.31 10.91
C TYR A 104 -2.94 12.42 10.02
N GLU A 105 -2.08 12.08 9.06
CA GLU A 105 -1.43 13.06 8.18
C GLU A 105 -2.42 13.85 7.32
N ARG A 106 -3.50 13.19 6.87
CA ARG A 106 -4.50 13.81 6.01
C ARG A 106 -5.68 14.40 6.78
N ASN A 107 -5.66 14.32 8.11
CA ASN A 107 -6.78 14.71 8.97
C ASN A 107 -8.12 14.11 8.46
N TYR A 108 -8.07 12.84 8.05
CA TYR A 108 -9.13 12.18 7.30
C TYR A 108 -9.87 11.16 8.18
N TYR A 109 -11.17 11.41 8.40
CA TYR A 109 -12.02 10.59 9.27
C TYR A 109 -13.01 9.70 8.50
N GLY A 110 -12.97 9.74 7.16
CA GLY A 110 -13.82 8.92 6.30
C GLY A 110 -13.29 7.48 6.11
N ALA A 111 -14.09 6.66 5.42
CA ALA A 111 -13.61 5.37 4.92
C ALA A 111 -12.56 5.59 3.81
N LEU A 112 -11.53 4.74 3.80
CA LEU A 112 -10.56 4.67 2.72
C LEU A 112 -11.10 3.71 1.65
N GLY A 113 -10.89 4.04 0.38
CA GLY A 113 -11.03 3.04 -0.68
C GLY A 113 -9.84 2.10 -0.62
N VAL A 114 -10.06 0.81 -0.77
CA VAL A 114 -8.98 -0.18 -0.86
C VAL A 114 -9.13 -0.91 -2.18
N THR A 115 -8.04 -1.02 -2.94
CA THR A 115 -8.01 -1.73 -4.22
C THR A 115 -6.71 -2.49 -4.34
N GLY A 116 -6.76 -3.66 -4.97
CA GLY A 116 -5.60 -4.49 -5.21
C GLY A 116 -5.86 -5.43 -6.39
N CYS A 117 -4.81 -5.75 -7.13
CA CYS A 117 -4.87 -6.72 -8.22
C CYS A 117 -4.20 -8.03 -7.77
N SER A 118 -4.84 -9.18 -8.01
CA SER A 118 -4.33 -10.52 -7.65
C SER A 118 -4.15 -10.72 -6.13
N MET A 119 -2.98 -11.10 -5.60
CA MET A 119 -2.76 -11.25 -4.15
C MET A 119 -2.97 -9.96 -3.36
N GLY A 120 -2.85 -8.77 -3.98
CA GLY A 120 -3.23 -7.51 -3.33
C GLY A 120 -4.71 -7.46 -2.91
N GLY A 121 -5.57 -8.29 -3.52
CA GLY A 121 -6.95 -8.49 -3.10
C GLY A 121 -7.10 -9.31 -1.80
N LEU A 122 -6.11 -10.12 -1.41
CA LEU A 122 -6.13 -10.85 -0.15
C LEU A 122 -5.96 -9.91 1.05
N SER A 123 -5.15 -8.86 0.89
CA SER A 123 -4.90 -7.80 1.89
C SER A 123 -5.99 -6.71 1.90
N CYS A 124 -7.03 -6.82 1.07
CA CYS A 124 -8.20 -5.93 1.07
C CYS A 124 -9.29 -6.36 2.07
N ARG A 125 -8.92 -6.88 3.24
CA ARG A 125 -9.86 -7.31 4.29
C ARG A 125 -10.13 -6.23 5.34
#